data_AF-A0A531KIA1-F1
#
_entry.id   AF-A0A531KIA1-F1
#
_cell.length_a   1.000
_cell.length_b   1.000
_cell.length_c   1.000
_cell.angle_alpha   90.00
_cell.angle_beta   90.00
_cell.angle_gamma   90.00
#
_symmetry.space_group_name_H-M   'P 1'
#
loop_
_entity.id
_entity.type
_entity.pdbx_description
1 polymer ?
#
loop_
_entity_poly.entity_id
_entity_poly.type
_entity_poly.pdbx_seq_one_letter_code
_entity_poly.pdbx_strand_id
1 'polypeptide(L)' 'YYMRLRLERARELLRQTNMPILDVAIATGFTSHSYFAQSYRLQFGRPPSEERRTTY' A
#
# COMPACT_ATOMS: atom_id res chain seq x y z
N TYR A 1 16.27 0.29 -3.90
CA TYR A 1 16.25 0.86 -2.53
C TYR A 1 14.99 1.67 -2.24
N TYR A 2 14.60 2.64 -3.09
CA TYR A 2 13.41 3.50 -2.87
C TYR A 2 12.04 2.79 -2.85
N MET A 3 11.89 1.64 -3.51
CA MET A 3 10.60 0.94 -3.60
C MET A 3 10.10 0.44 -2.23
N ARG A 4 11.01 -0.04 -1.37
CA ARG A 4 10.65 -0.48 -0.01
C ARG A 4 10.14 0.70 0.83
N LEU A 5 10.82 1.84 0.78
CA LEU A 5 10.42 3.05 1.50
C LEU A 5 9.04 3.57 1.05
N ARG A 6 8.77 3.53 -0.26
CA ARG A 6 7.43 3.86 -0.80
C ARG A 6 6.35 2.92 -0.27
N LEU A 7 6.64 1.62 -0.21
CA LEU A 7 5.71 0.62 0.30
C LEU A 7 5.49 0.73 1.82
N GLU A 8 6.51 1.06 2.59
CA GLU A 8 6.40 1.36 4.02
C GLU A 8 5.51 2.59 4.25
N ARG A 9 5.73 3.67 3.50
CA ARG A 9 4.86 4.87 3.53
C ARG A 9 3.41 4.55 3.18
N ALA A 10 3.21 3.71 2.16
CA ALA A 10 1.87 3.29 1.75
C ALA A 10 1.17 2.51 2.85
N ARG A 11 1.90 1.63 3.55
CA ARG A 11 1.40 0.87 4.69
C ARG A 11 1.01 1.78 5.85
N GLU A 12 1.81 2.81 6.15
CA GLU A 12 1.45 3.81 7.16
C GLU A 12 0.13 4.50 6.80
N LEU A 13 -0.02 4.95 5.55
CA LEU A 13 -1.26 5.59 5.08
C LEU A 13 -2.47 4.65 5.16
N LEU A 14 -2.31 3.38 4.80
CA LEU A 14 -3.39 2.38 4.87
C LEU A 14 -3.82 2.07 6.31
N ARG A 15 -2.92 2.20 7.29
CA ARG A 15 -3.20 1.93 8.71
C ARG A 15 -3.70 3.16 9.46
N GLN A 16 -3.24 4.34 9.08
CA GLN A 16 -3.57 5.60 9.78
C GLN A 16 -4.78 6.30 9.16
N THR A 17 -5.13 6.00 7.91
CA THR A 17 -6.18 6.70 7.17
C THR A 17 -7.14 5.73 6.49
N ASN A 18 -8.34 6.23 6.19
CA ASN A 18 -9.33 5.52 5.37
C ASN A 18 -9.21 5.84 3.87
N MET A 19 -8.04 6.32 3.43
CA MET A 19 -7.78 6.69 2.05
C MET A 19 -7.99 5.47 1.11
N PRO A 20 -8.63 5.67 -0.06
CA PRO A 20 -8.73 4.63 -1.09
C PRO A 20 -7.36 4.07 -1.47
N ILE A 21 -7.28 2.76 -1.72
CA ILE A 21 -6.01 2.09 -2.08
C ILE A 21 -5.39 2.72 -3.34
N LEU A 22 -6.23 3.19 -4.27
CA LEU A 22 -5.80 3.90 -5.46
C LEU A 22 -5.09 5.22 -5.13
N ASP A 23 -5.64 6.00 -4.20
CA ASP A 23 -5.05 7.27 -3.78
C ASP A 23 -3.73 7.04 -3.03
N VAL A 24 -3.66 5.98 -2.20
CA VAL A 24 -2.40 5.57 -1.55
C VAL A 24 -1.33 5.19 -2.59
N ALA A 25 -1.73 4.46 -3.64
CA ALA A 25 -0.81 4.10 -4.72
C ALA A 25 -0.26 5.36 -5.41
N ILE A 26 -1.14 6.33 -5.74
CA ILE A 26 -0.74 7.60 -6.36
C ILE A 26 0.17 8.41 -5.42
N ALA A 27 -0.20 8.54 -4.15
CA ALA A 27 0.56 9.30 -3.14
C ALA A 27 1.97 8.73 -2.90
N THR A 28 2.16 7.42 -3.10
CA THR A 28 3.46 6.76 -2.94
C THR A 28 4.24 6.61 -4.25
N GLY A 29 3.74 7.19 -5.35
CA GLY A 29 4.41 7.27 -6.64
C GLY A 29 4.25 6.01 -7.50
N PHE A 30 3.16 5.26 -7.30
CA PHE A 30 2.76 4.18 -8.20
C PHE A 30 1.75 4.69 -9.22
N THR A 31 1.95 4.30 -10.48
CA THR A 31 1.09 4.69 -11.60
C THR A 31 -0.08 3.74 -11.82
N SER A 32 -0.04 2.55 -11.22
CA SER A 32 -1.09 1.53 -11.38
C SER A 32 -1.38 0.79 -10.09
N HIS A 33 -2.67 0.63 -9.80
CA HIS A 33 -3.17 -0.12 -8.65
C HIS A 33 -2.68 -1.58 -8.67
N SER A 34 -2.71 -2.25 -9.83
CA SER A 34 -2.30 -3.65 -9.94
C SER A 34 -0.81 -3.82 -9.61
N TYR A 35 0.04 -2.91 -10.12
CA TYR A 35 1.47 -2.93 -9.85
C TYR A 35 1.78 -2.63 -8.38
N PHE A 36 1.06 -1.67 -7.79
CA PHE A 36 1.14 -1.38 -6.36
C PHE A 36 0.75 -2.60 -5.52
N ALA A 37 -0.41 -3.20 -5.76
CA ALA A 37 -0.91 -4.33 -4.99
C ALA A 37 0.01 -5.56 -5.09
N GLN A 38 0.55 -5.83 -6.29
CA GLN A 38 1.53 -6.90 -6.48
C GLN A 38 2.82 -6.62 -5.72
N SER A 39 3.37 -5.42 -5.85
CA SER A 39 4.60 -4.99 -5.16
C SER A 39 4.44 -5.01 -3.62
N TYR A 40 3.28 -4.56 -3.14
CA TYR A 40 2.92 -4.56 -1.73
C TYR A 40 2.83 -5.98 -1.19
N ARG A 41 2.13 -6.88 -1.89
CA ARG A 41 2.05 -8.29 -1.51
C ARG A 41 3.41 -8.98 -1.52
N LEU A 42 4.25 -8.68 -2.50
CA LEU A 42 5.61 -9.23 -2.56
C LEU A 42 6.48 -8.78 -1.38
N GLN A 43 6.25 -7.57 -0.83
CA GLN A 43 6.99 -7.11 0.34
C GLN A 43 6.40 -7.54 1.69
N PHE A 44 5.08 -7.47 1.85
CA PHE A 44 4.42 -7.67 3.15
C PHE A 44 3.69 -9.01 3.26
N GLY A 45 3.68 -9.82 2.21
CA GLY A 45 3.01 -11.12 2.16
C GLY A 45 1.49 -11.06 1.99
N ARG A 46 0.87 -9.88 2.15
CA ARG A 46 -0.58 -9.67 2.07
C ARG A 46 -0.94 -8.47 1.21
N PRO A 47 -2.12 -8.43 0.57
CA PRO A 47 -2.56 -7.30 -0.23
C PRO A 47 -2.90 -6.07 0.65
N PRO A 48 -2.83 -4.85 0.09
CA PRO A 48 -3.11 -3.61 0.82
C PRO A 48 -4.56 -3.51 1.33
N SER A 49 -5.51 -4.18 0.66
CA SER A 49 -6.91 -4.28 1.11
C SER A 49 -7.06 -5.05 2.42
N GLU A 50 -6.24 -6.06 2.64
CA GLU A 50 -6.25 -6.88 3.86
C GLU A 50 -5.56 -6.17 5.02
N GLU A 51 -4.52 -5.37 4.74
CA GLU A 51 -3.90 -4.50 5.76
C GLU A 51 -4.96 -3.58 6.39
N ARG A 52 -5.83 -2.99 5.58
CA ARG A 52 -6.91 -2.11 6.05
C ARG A 52 -7.98 -2.84 6.86
N ARG A 53 -8.26 -4.11 6.51
CA ARG A 53 -9.25 -4.95 7.21
C ARG A 53 -8.77 -5.42 8.58
N THR A 54 -7.47 -5.37 8.86
CA THR A 54 -6.86 -5.71 10.17
C THR A 54 -7.00 -4.57 11.18
N THR A 55 -8.16 -3.92 11.24
CA THR A 55 -8.55 -3.12 12.40
C THR A 55 -9.57 -3.97 13.16
N TYR A 56 -9.13 -4.50 14.30
CA TYR A 56 -9.89 -5.40 15.17
C TYR A 56 -11.23 -4.82 15.59
#